data_AF-A0A7S1HHQ9-F1
#
_entry.id   AF-A0A7S1HHQ9-F1
#
_cell.length_a   1.000
_cell.length_b   1.000
_cell.length_c   1.000
_cell.angle_alpha   90.00
_cell.angle_beta   90.00
_cell.angle_gamma   90.00
#
_symmetry.space_group_name_H-M   'P 1'
#
loop_
_entity.id
_entity.type
_entity.pdbx_description
1 polymer ?
#
loop_
_entity_poly.entity_id
_entity_poly.type
_entity_poly.pdbx_seq_one_letter_code
_entity_poly.pdbx_strand_id
1 'polypeptide(L)'
;AAGPCLEGMSESNVETMLLPVSPGVTVRGYQREIIRTCVMHNTLVTLPTGLGKTLIAAVVMHNFLRWYPSKKVAFLAPSKPLVSQQLEACLQVMRTPESITVEMTGGNVVKKRKELWASK
;
A
#
# COMPACT_ATOMS: atom_id res chain seq x y z
N ALA A 1 -1.59 20.92 12.60
CA ALA A 1 -1.28 21.36 11.23
C ALA A 1 -0.98 20.12 10.40
N ALA A 2 -1.81 19.81 9.39
CA ALA A 2 -1.51 18.75 8.45
C ALA A 2 -0.25 19.16 7.68
N GLY A 3 0.79 18.33 7.69
CA GLY A 3 1.96 18.53 6.83
C GLY A 3 1.53 18.56 5.35
N PRO A 4 2.36 19.10 4.45
CA PRO A 4 2.00 19.18 3.05
C PRO A 4 1.62 17.78 2.56
N CYS A 5 0.41 17.66 1.97
CA CYS A 5 0.12 16.54 1.07
C CYS A 5 1.32 16.42 0.14
N LEU A 6 1.80 15.19 -0.07
CA LEU A 6 2.89 14.93 -1.01
C LEU A 6 2.61 15.71 -2.29
N GLU A 7 3.40 16.75 -2.55
CA GLU A 7 3.23 17.60 -3.73
C GLU A 7 3.28 16.68 -4.95
N GLY A 8 2.12 16.47 -5.57
CA GLY A 8 2.01 15.62 -6.76
C GLY A 8 0.77 14.75 -6.86
N MET A 9 0.06 14.42 -5.78
CA MET A 9 -1.17 13.62 -5.91
C MET A 9 -2.33 14.51 -6.37
N SER A 10 -2.86 14.22 -7.56
CA SER A 10 -3.84 15.03 -8.28
C SER A 10 -4.97 14.17 -8.88
N GLU A 11 -6.01 14.80 -9.42
CA GLU A 11 -7.09 14.09 -10.14
C GLU A 11 -6.56 13.20 -11.29
N SER A 12 -5.46 13.60 -11.95
CA SER A 12 -4.81 12.78 -12.98
C SER A 12 -4.30 11.43 -12.47
N ASN A 13 -3.92 11.35 -11.18
CA ASN A 13 -3.57 10.08 -10.56
C ASN A 13 -4.82 9.21 -10.41
N VAL A 14 -5.95 9.76 -9.97
CA VAL A 14 -7.21 9.02 -9.83
C VAL A 14 -7.64 8.41 -11.16
N GLU A 15 -7.51 9.15 -12.27
CA GLU A 15 -7.87 8.67 -13.62
C GLU A 15 -6.99 7.51 -14.10
N THR A 16 -5.70 7.53 -13.74
CA THR A 16 -4.74 6.50 -14.16
C THR A 16 -4.63 5.35 -13.15
N MET A 17 -5.48 5.32 -12.13
CA MET A 17 -5.43 4.35 -11.05
C MET A 17 -5.74 2.93 -11.54
N LEU A 18 -4.85 2.00 -11.21
CA LEU A 18 -5.02 0.58 -11.48
C LEU A 18 -5.74 -0.10 -10.31
N LEU A 19 -6.76 -0.88 -10.65
CA LEU A 19 -7.47 -1.73 -9.70
C LEU A 19 -6.95 -3.18 -9.81
N PRO A 20 -7.24 -4.05 -8.82
CA PRO A 20 -6.80 -5.44 -8.82
C PRO A 20 -7.18 -6.16 -10.10
N VAL A 21 -6.22 -6.93 -10.64
CA VAL A 21 -6.39 -7.75 -11.86
C VAL A 21 -6.53 -9.25 -11.54
N SER A 22 -6.46 -9.62 -10.27
CA SER A 22 -6.52 -11.01 -9.85
C SER A 22 -7.93 -11.60 -10.04
N PRO A 23 -8.06 -12.80 -10.62
CA PRO A 23 -9.35 -13.44 -10.86
C PRO A 23 -10.20 -13.53 -9.58
N GLY A 24 -11.47 -13.14 -9.66
CA GLY A 24 -12.41 -13.19 -8.52
C GLY A 24 -12.33 -12.01 -7.55
N VAL A 25 -11.40 -11.07 -7.74
CA VAL A 25 -11.31 -9.85 -6.91
C VAL A 25 -12.01 -8.70 -7.64
N THR A 26 -13.15 -8.25 -7.10
CA THR A 26 -13.85 -7.05 -7.59
C THR A 26 -13.83 -5.95 -6.54
N VAL A 27 -13.58 -4.72 -6.98
CA VAL A 27 -13.58 -3.55 -6.09
C VAL A 27 -14.99 -3.01 -5.98
N ARG A 28 -15.53 -3.03 -4.76
CA ARG A 28 -16.88 -2.52 -4.45
C ARG A 28 -16.90 -0.99 -4.54
N GLY A 29 -18.07 -0.40 -4.80
CA GLY A 29 -18.23 1.05 -4.96
C GLY A 29 -17.66 1.86 -3.77
N TYR A 30 -17.97 1.46 -2.54
CA TYR A 30 -17.42 2.13 -1.35
C TYR A 30 -15.90 2.00 -1.23
N GLN A 31 -15.32 0.89 -1.68
CA GLN A 31 -13.86 0.70 -1.64
C GLN A 31 -13.20 1.66 -2.63
N ARG A 32 -13.77 1.79 -3.84
CA ARG A 32 -13.29 2.73 -4.87
C ARG A 32 -13.32 4.18 -4.37
N GLU A 33 -14.40 4.57 -3.70
CA GLU A 33 -14.53 5.92 -3.15
C GLU A 33 -13.48 6.17 -2.05
N ILE A 34 -13.31 5.21 -1.13
CA ILE A 34 -12.28 5.32 -0.09
C ILE A 34 -10.88 5.41 -0.70
N ILE A 35 -10.58 4.59 -1.71
CA ILE A 35 -9.28 4.62 -2.40
C ILE A 35 -9.06 5.99 -3.05
N ARG A 36 -10.07 6.56 -3.72
CA ARG A 36 -10.00 7.91 -4.30
C ARG A 36 -9.66 8.95 -3.24
N THR A 37 -10.35 8.93 -2.10
CA THR A 37 -10.09 9.84 -0.97
C THR A 37 -8.66 9.68 -0.43
N CYS A 38 -8.18 8.44 -0.28
CA CYS A 38 -6.81 8.15 0.16
C CYS A 38 -5.73 8.66 -0.80
N VAL A 39 -6.02 8.72 -2.11
CA VAL A 39 -5.10 9.28 -3.11
C VAL A 39 -5.01 10.80 -2.98
N MET A 40 -6.11 11.47 -2.66
CA MET A 40 -6.17 12.94 -2.60
C MET A 40 -5.75 13.50 -1.24
N HIS A 41 -5.96 12.74 -0.17
CA HIS A 41 -5.83 13.22 1.20
C HIS A 41 -5.24 12.17 2.15
N ASN A 42 -4.52 12.66 3.16
CA ASN A 42 -4.16 11.85 4.32
C ASN A 42 -5.45 11.40 5.03
N THR A 43 -5.72 10.10 4.98
CA THR A 43 -7.04 9.55 5.35
C THR A 43 -6.90 8.46 6.41
N LEU A 44 -7.70 8.57 7.49
CA LEU A 44 -7.91 7.49 8.44
C LEU A 44 -9.13 6.67 8.03
N VAL A 45 -8.92 5.46 7.55
CA VAL A 45 -10.00 4.58 7.10
C VAL A 45 -10.50 3.70 8.24
N THR A 46 -11.75 3.91 8.67
CA THR A 46 -12.41 3.10 9.70
C THR A 46 -13.43 2.14 9.07
N LEU A 47 -13.05 0.88 8.91
CA LEU A 47 -13.94 -0.18 8.41
C LEU A 47 -13.89 -1.41 9.34
N PRO A 48 -15.03 -2.10 9.56
CA PRO A 48 -15.05 -3.43 10.14
C PRO A 48 -14.15 -4.45 9.42
N THR A 49 -13.80 -5.53 10.11
CA THR A 49 -13.06 -6.65 9.51
C THR A 49 -13.92 -7.35 8.44
N GLY A 50 -13.31 -7.87 7.39
CA GLY A 50 -14.03 -8.50 6.26
C GLY A 50 -14.51 -7.55 5.16
N LEU A 51 -14.43 -6.22 5.36
CA LEU A 51 -14.81 -5.23 4.32
C LEU A 51 -13.67 -4.83 3.36
N GLY A 52 -12.52 -5.48 3.44
CA GLY A 52 -11.42 -5.29 2.49
C GLY A 52 -10.49 -4.10 2.77
N LYS A 53 -10.21 -3.79 4.04
CA LYS A 53 -9.18 -2.81 4.43
C LYS A 53 -7.82 -3.09 3.76
N THR A 54 -7.39 -4.36 3.78
CA THR A 54 -6.14 -4.79 3.16
C THR A 54 -6.16 -4.59 1.64
N LEU A 55 -7.29 -4.83 0.99
CA LEU A 55 -7.45 -4.58 -0.45
C LEU A 55 -7.29 -3.09 -0.76
N ILE A 56 -7.99 -2.22 0.00
CA ILE A 56 -7.87 -0.76 -0.15
C ILE A 56 -6.41 -0.33 0.01
N ALA A 57 -5.73 -0.78 1.07
CA ALA A 57 -4.33 -0.46 1.31
C ALA A 57 -3.43 -0.96 0.16
N ALA A 58 -3.59 -2.21 -0.29
CA ALA A 58 -2.80 -2.77 -1.38
C ALA A 58 -2.94 -1.96 -2.67
N VAL A 59 -4.16 -1.55 -3.03
CA VAL A 59 -4.40 -0.71 -4.21
C VAL A 59 -3.74 0.66 -4.08
N VAL A 60 -3.91 1.33 -2.93
CA VAL A 60 -3.31 2.65 -2.69
C VAL A 60 -1.78 2.58 -2.77
N MET A 61 -1.16 1.62 -2.08
CA MET A 61 0.29 1.48 -2.06
C MET A 61 0.87 1.14 -3.44
N HIS A 62 0.23 0.23 -4.17
CA HIS A 62 0.68 -0.16 -5.51
C HIS A 62 0.68 1.04 -6.47
N ASN A 63 -0.41 1.81 -6.48
CA ASN A 63 -0.50 2.99 -7.33
C ASN A 63 0.48 4.09 -6.91
N PHE A 64 0.70 4.26 -5.60
CA PHE A 64 1.71 5.19 -5.11
C PHE A 64 3.11 4.84 -5.62
N LEU A 65 3.51 3.57 -5.55
CA LEU A 65 4.80 3.11 -6.07
C LEU A 65 4.92 3.29 -7.59
N ARG A 66 3.82 3.14 -8.32
CA ARG A 66 3.79 3.36 -9.78
C ARG A 66 3.97 4.84 -10.14
N TRP A 67 3.30 5.74 -9.44
CA TRP A 67 3.39 7.18 -9.72
C TRP A 67 4.69 7.80 -9.21
N TYR A 68 5.26 7.27 -8.13
CA TYR A 68 6.46 7.79 -7.50
C TYR A 68 7.52 6.70 -7.31
N PRO A 69 8.18 6.23 -8.39
CA PRO A 69 9.11 5.11 -8.33
C PRO A 69 10.37 5.38 -7.47
N SER A 70 10.68 6.64 -7.16
CA SER A 70 11.79 7.02 -6.28
C SER A 70 11.40 7.13 -4.79
N LYS A 71 10.11 6.98 -4.47
CA LYS A 71 9.58 7.06 -3.11
C LYS A 71 9.37 5.67 -2.53
N LYS A 72 9.23 5.62 -1.20
CA LYS A 72 9.05 4.38 -0.43
C LYS A 72 7.70 4.40 0.29
N VAL A 73 7.12 3.22 0.46
CA VAL A 73 5.91 3.01 1.24
C VAL A 73 6.24 2.05 2.39
N ALA A 74 5.79 2.39 3.61
CA ALA A 74 5.94 1.52 4.77
C ALA A 74 4.57 1.04 5.23
N PHE A 75 4.36 -0.28 5.25
CA PHE A 75 3.21 -0.89 5.90
C PHE A 75 3.61 -1.34 7.30
N LEU A 76 2.94 -0.82 8.32
CA LEU A 76 3.22 -1.13 9.72
C LEU A 76 2.16 -2.08 10.27
N ALA A 77 2.59 -3.15 10.92
CA ALA A 77 1.71 -4.09 11.62
C ALA A 77 2.32 -4.45 12.99
N PRO A 78 1.48 -4.81 13.99
CA PRO A 78 1.94 -4.96 15.37
C PRO A 78 2.69 -6.27 15.64
N SER A 79 2.62 -7.25 14.74
CA SER A 79 3.26 -8.56 14.92
C SER A 79 3.84 -9.09 13.61
N LYS A 80 4.88 -9.95 13.72
CA LYS A 80 5.53 -10.57 12.54
C LYS A 80 4.54 -11.35 11.66
N PRO A 81 3.64 -12.20 12.19
CA PRO A 81 2.68 -12.93 11.35
C PRO A 81 1.74 -12.00 10.59
N LEU A 82 1.33 -10.88 11.20
CA LEU A 82 0.50 -9.90 10.50
C LEU A 82 1.26 -9.21 9.39
N VAL A 83 2.55 -8.87 9.58
CA VAL A 83 3.38 -8.30 8.49
C VAL A 83 3.42 -9.25 7.30
N SER A 84 3.75 -10.53 7.51
CA SER A 84 3.85 -11.51 6.43
C SER A 84 2.49 -11.71 5.72
N GLN A 85 1.38 -11.77 6.46
CA GLN A 85 0.04 -11.85 5.88
C GLN A 85 -0.32 -10.64 5.01
N GLN A 86 0.03 -9.42 5.45
CA GLN A 86 -0.25 -8.22 4.66
C GLN A 86 0.63 -8.14 3.42
N LEU A 87 1.89 -8.58 3.51
CA LEU A 87 2.79 -8.68 2.35
C LEU A 87 2.21 -9.64 1.31
N GLU A 88 1.86 -10.86 1.71
CA GLU A 88 1.26 -11.86 0.80
C GLU A 88 -0.01 -11.32 0.16
N ALA A 89 -0.89 -10.69 0.93
CA ALA A 89 -2.10 -10.08 0.39
C ALA A 89 -1.80 -8.99 -0.66
N CYS A 90 -0.77 -8.16 -0.46
CA CYS A 90 -0.37 -7.14 -1.44
C CYS A 90 0.19 -7.75 -2.72
N LEU A 91 0.97 -8.84 -2.60
CA LEU A 91 1.49 -9.59 -3.75
C LEU A 91 0.35 -10.28 -4.52
N GLN A 92 -0.62 -10.87 -3.83
CA GLN A 92 -1.73 -11.59 -4.47
C GLN A 92 -2.77 -10.66 -5.11
N VAL A 93 -3.12 -9.53 -4.45
CA VAL A 93 -4.18 -8.63 -4.93
C VAL A 93 -3.71 -7.79 -6.12
N MET A 94 -2.51 -7.21 -6.03
CA MET A 94 -1.99 -6.26 -7.03
C MET A 94 -0.85 -6.82 -7.88
N ARG A 95 -0.39 -8.06 -7.65
CA ARG A 95 0.78 -8.66 -8.32
C ARG A 95 2.02 -7.76 -8.23
N THR A 96 2.18 -7.09 -7.10
CA THR A 96 3.33 -6.21 -6.86
C THR A 96 4.62 -7.05 -6.93
N PRO A 97 5.67 -6.64 -7.66
CA PRO A 97 6.88 -7.42 -7.79
C PRO A 97 7.61 -7.60 -6.45
N GLU A 98 8.01 -8.83 -6.14
CA GLU A 98 8.83 -9.09 -4.95
C GLU A 98 10.17 -8.32 -4.97
N SER A 99 10.68 -8.01 -6.17
CA SER A 99 11.90 -7.24 -6.39
C SER A 99 11.87 -5.85 -5.75
N ILE A 100 10.69 -5.23 -5.60
CA ILE A 100 10.53 -3.89 -5.00
C ILE A 100 9.93 -3.92 -3.60
N THR A 101 9.53 -5.09 -3.10
CA THR A 101 9.01 -5.25 -1.74
C THR A 101 10.04 -5.87 -0.81
N VAL A 102 9.87 -5.68 0.49
CA VAL A 102 10.69 -6.35 1.51
C VAL A 102 9.95 -6.42 2.84
N GLU A 103 10.11 -7.55 3.54
CA GLU A 103 9.69 -7.68 4.93
C GLU A 103 10.82 -7.21 5.88
N MET A 104 10.50 -6.32 6.82
CA MET A 104 11.43 -5.86 7.85
C MET A 104 10.81 -6.04 9.24
N THR A 105 11.37 -6.94 10.05
CA THR A 105 10.89 -7.21 11.41
C THR A 105 12.01 -7.09 12.45
N GLY A 106 11.63 -7.18 13.73
CA GLY A 106 12.59 -7.26 14.84
C GLY A 106 13.49 -8.51 14.81
N GLY A 107 13.20 -9.51 13.96
CA GLY A 107 14.09 -10.66 13.75
C GLY A 107 15.29 -10.35 12.84
N ASN A 108 15.19 -9.32 11.99
CA ASN A 108 16.31 -8.89 11.16
C ASN A 108 17.29 -8.09 12.01
N VAL A 109 18.59 -8.40 11.93
CA VAL A 109 19.64 -7.60 12.59
C VAL A 109 19.61 -6.16 12.11
N VAL A 110 19.97 -5.22 13.00
CA VAL A 110 19.87 -3.77 12.74
C VAL A 110 20.60 -3.35 11.47
N LYS A 111 21.80 -3.91 11.21
CA LYS A 111 22.59 -3.64 10.01
C LYS A 111 21.83 -4.02 8.73
N LYS A 112 21.27 -5.23 8.70
CA LYS A 112 20.46 -5.73 7.58
C LYS A 112 19.24 -4.84 7.32
N ARG A 113 18.59 -4.32 8.37
CA ARG A 113 17.46 -3.40 8.18
C ARG A 113 17.86 -2.09 7.50
N LYS A 114 19.02 -1.53 7.85
CA LYS A 114 19.54 -0.32 7.18
C LYS A 114 19.84 -0.58 5.71
N GLU A 115 20.44 -1.72 5.39
CA GLU A 115 20.74 -2.13 4.01
C GLU A 115 19.47 -2.34 3.18
N LEU A 116 18.47 -3.03 3.75
CA LEU A 116 17.18 -3.25 3.09
C LEU A 116 16.42 -1.94 2.83
N TRP A 117 16.46 -1.01 3.79
CA TRP A 117 15.83 0.30 3.60
C TRP A 117 16.51 1.13 2.52
N ALA A 118 17.84 1.05 2.39
CA ALA A 118 18.61 1.80 1.40
C ALA A 118 18.54 1.21 -0.03
N SER A 119 18.34 -0.11 -0.15
CA SER A 119 18.38 -0.85 -1.42
C SER A 119 17.01 -1.00 -2.10
N LYS A 120 15.93 -0.70 -1.39
CA LYS A 120 14.57 -0.60 -1.93
C LYS A 120 14.21 0.84 -2.24
#